data_AF-W2K8E6-F1
#
_entry.id   AF-W2K8E6-F1
#
_cell.length_a   1.000
_cell.length_b   1.000
_cell.length_c   1.000
_cell.angle_alpha   90.00
_cell.angle_beta   90.00
_cell.angle_gamma   90.00
#
_symmetry.space_group_name_H-M   'P 1'
#
loop_
_entity.id
_entity.type
_entity.pdbx_description
1 polymer ?
#
loop_
_entity_poly.entity_id
_entity_poly.type
_entity_poly.pdbx_seq_one_letter_code
_entity_poly.pdbx_strand_id
1 'polypeptide(L)'
;YGTDNEEVPYIAVPNVNPIVMVLVLVAAGRPRYDMEQLVAAVVSAYLELDSVALSKCLLTLHSVIEQAMLNRGGNEYKVPHLGKDKWLCIGDLPLSLPCSSEIANAAFDEVIV
;
A
#
# COMPACT_ATOMS: atom_id res chain seq x y z
N TYR A 1 5.47 -48.31 6.05
CA TYR A 1 6.83 -47.87 6.39
C TYR A 1 7.01 -46.51 5.74
N GLY A 2 6.44 -45.46 6.32
CA GLY A 2 7.14 -44.56 7.24
C GLY A 2 7.48 -43.28 6.45
N THR A 3 7.40 -42.06 6.95
CA THR A 3 7.08 -41.51 8.27
C THR A 3 6.72 -40.02 8.03
N ASP A 4 6.02 -39.41 8.99
CA ASP A 4 6.05 -37.96 9.24
C ASP A 4 5.26 -37.02 8.30
N ASN A 5 3.94 -37.00 8.51
CA ASN A 5 3.21 -35.72 8.55
C ASN A 5 3.74 -34.92 9.75
N GLU A 6 5.00 -34.48 9.68
CA GLU A 6 5.51 -33.50 10.62
C GLU A 6 4.79 -32.19 10.27
N GLU A 7 3.65 -31.95 10.93
CA GLU A 7 3.11 -30.60 11.08
C GLU A 7 4.20 -29.80 11.77
N VAL A 8 5.08 -29.21 10.95
CA VAL A 8 6.05 -28.24 11.44
C VAL A 8 5.20 -27.12 12.05
N PRO A 9 5.22 -26.95 13.39
CA PRO A 9 4.35 -25.99 14.03
C PRO A 9 4.66 -24.62 13.46
N TYR A 10 3.60 -23.89 13.10
CA TYR A 10 3.72 -22.54 12.60
C TYR A 10 4.53 -21.69 13.59
N ILE A 11 5.78 -21.41 13.24
CA ILE A 11 6.64 -20.52 14.01
C ILE A 11 6.19 -19.11 13.64
N ALA A 12 5.49 -18.44 14.54
CA ALA A 12 5.19 -17.02 14.41
C ALA A 12 6.51 -16.25 14.29
N VAL A 13 6.87 -15.86 13.07
CA VAL A 13 8.03 -15.01 12.85
C VAL A 13 7.61 -13.62 13.35
N PRO A 14 8.29 -13.04 14.36
CA PRO A 14 7.92 -11.72 14.87
C PRO A 14 7.94 -10.70 13.74
N ASN A 15 6.77 -10.13 13.49
CA ASN A 15 6.44 -9.31 12.33
C ASN A 15 7.03 -7.92 12.47
N VAL A 16 8.16 -7.66 11.80
CA VAL A 16 8.81 -6.34 11.81
C VAL A 16 8.16 -5.37 10.80
N ASN A 17 7.32 -5.87 9.88
CA ASN A 17 6.60 -5.05 8.91
C ASN A 17 5.41 -5.82 8.27
N PRO A 18 4.15 -5.55 8.70
CA PRO A 18 2.96 -6.26 8.22
C PRO A 18 2.74 -6.16 6.71
N ILE A 19 3.24 -5.10 6.05
CA ILE A 19 3.14 -4.92 4.60
C ILE A 19 4.05 -5.92 3.86
N VAL A 20 5.25 -6.15 4.39
CA VAL A 20 6.18 -7.13 3.81
C VAL A 20 5.65 -8.54 3.98
N MET A 21 4.96 -8.83 5.09
CA MET A 21 4.31 -10.12 5.31
C MET A 21 3.27 -10.41 4.22
N VAL A 22 2.37 -9.47 3.91
CA VAL A 22 1.37 -9.66 2.83
C VAL A 22 2.05 -9.88 1.47
N LEU A 23 3.09 -9.11 1.15
CA LEU A 23 3.81 -9.26 -0.12
C LEU A 23 4.54 -10.60 -0.24
N VAL A 24 5.16 -11.07 0.85
CA VAL A 24 5.82 -12.39 0.92
C VAL A 24 4.80 -13.53 0.85
N LEU A 25 3.65 -13.39 1.50
CA LEU A 25 2.53 -14.35 1.42
C LEU A 25 2.02 -14.51 -0.01
N VAL A 26 1.92 -13.41 -0.77
CA VAL A 26 1.49 -13.42 -2.18
C VAL A 26 2.57 -13.96 -3.12
N ALA A 27 3.85 -13.61 -2.89
CA ALA A 27 4.96 -13.97 -3.78
C ALA A 27 5.44 -15.44 -3.64
N ALA A 28 5.17 -16.11 -2.52
CA ALA A 28 5.67 -17.46 -2.26
C ALA A 28 5.09 -18.56 -3.17
N GLY A 29 4.12 -18.26 -4.05
CA GLY A 29 3.67 -19.15 -5.13
C GLY A 29 3.08 -20.51 -4.71
N ARG A 30 2.99 -20.77 -3.42
CA ARG A 30 2.32 -21.94 -2.83
C ARG A 30 1.50 -21.44 -1.65
N PRO A 31 0.16 -21.41 -1.74
CA PRO A 31 -0.64 -21.06 -0.58
C PRO A 31 -0.47 -22.21 0.43
N ARG A 32 0.30 -21.95 1.49
CA ARG A 32 0.24 -22.75 2.73
C ARG A 32 -0.98 -22.38 3.58
N TYR A 33 -1.90 -21.60 3.00
CA TYR A 33 -3.01 -20.96 3.69
C TYR A 33 -4.30 -21.23 2.93
N ASP A 34 -5.31 -21.71 3.64
CA ASP A 34 -6.69 -21.72 3.15
C ASP A 34 -7.27 -20.28 3.15
N MET A 35 -8.41 -20.06 2.47
CA MET A 35 -9.04 -18.75 2.33
C MET A 35 -9.27 -18.06 3.68
N GLU A 36 -9.70 -18.80 4.71
CA GLU A 36 -9.91 -18.22 6.04
C GLU A 36 -8.62 -17.71 6.67
N GLN A 37 -7.52 -18.44 6.49
CA GLN A 37 -6.22 -18.06 7.04
C GLN A 37 -5.64 -16.84 6.32
N LEU A 38 -5.86 -16.73 4.99
CA LEU A 38 -5.51 -15.54 4.23
C LEU A 38 -6.30 -14.32 4.73
N VAL A 39 -7.62 -14.44 4.90
CA VAL A 39 -8.46 -13.36 5.41
C VAL A 39 -8.02 -12.93 6.81
N ALA A 40 -7.78 -13.89 7.72
CA ALA A 40 -7.30 -13.60 9.07
C ALA A 40 -5.95 -12.87 9.06
N ALA A 41 -5.01 -13.30 8.21
CA ALA A 41 -3.70 -12.65 8.08
C ALA A 41 -3.82 -11.20 7.57
N VAL A 42 -4.68 -10.95 6.58
CA VAL A 42 -4.93 -9.60 6.05
C VAL A 42 -5.56 -8.71 7.11
N VAL A 43 -6.56 -9.21 7.84
CA VAL A 43 -7.21 -8.45 8.92
C VAL A 43 -6.22 -8.13 10.04
N SER A 44 -5.41 -9.11 10.46
CA SER A 44 -4.37 -8.89 11.47
C SER A 44 -3.37 -7.82 11.02
N ALA A 45 -2.87 -7.93 9.79
CA ALA A 45 -1.94 -6.97 9.22
C ALA A 45 -2.54 -5.56 9.13
N TYR A 46 -3.83 -5.44 8.83
CA TYR A 46 -4.53 -4.16 8.81
C TYR A 46 -4.66 -3.55 10.22
N LEU A 47 -5.01 -4.36 11.23
CA LEU A 47 -5.12 -3.91 12.62
C LEU A 47 -3.77 -3.56 13.25
N GLU A 48 -2.70 -4.24 12.86
CA GLU A 48 -1.32 -3.96 13.29
C GLU A 48 -0.72 -2.75 12.57
N LEU A 49 -1.32 -2.28 11.48
CA LEU A 49 -0.76 -1.18 10.69
C LEU A 49 -0.92 0.15 11.43
N ASP A 50 0.21 0.81 11.67
CA ASP A 50 0.26 2.13 12.27
C ASP A 50 -0.52 3.16 11.42
N SER A 51 -1.41 3.92 12.05
CA SER A 51 -2.27 4.89 11.37
C SER A 51 -1.46 5.97 10.67
N VAL A 52 -0.32 6.36 11.25
CA VAL A 52 0.59 7.33 10.65
C VAL A 52 1.27 6.75 9.41
N ALA A 53 1.72 5.49 9.46
CA ALA A 53 2.23 4.78 8.29
C ALA A 53 1.17 4.69 7.18
N LEU A 54 -0.07 4.37 7.53
CA LEU A 54 -1.19 4.32 6.58
C LEU A 54 -1.44 5.69 5.93
N SER A 55 -1.53 6.77 6.71
CA SER A 55 -1.68 8.14 6.17
C SER A 55 -0.54 8.52 5.23
N LYS A 56 0.71 8.17 5.58
CA LYS A 56 1.86 8.43 4.71
C LYS A 56 1.78 7.66 3.39
N CYS A 57 1.29 6.42 3.41
CA CYS A 57 1.06 5.61 2.22
C CYS A 57 -0.03 6.23 1.33
N LEU A 58 -1.17 6.63 1.91
CA LEU A 58 -2.26 7.27 1.16
C LEU A 58 -1.84 8.58 0.50
N LEU A 59 -1.09 9.44 1.20
CA LEU A 59 -0.57 10.69 0.60
C LEU A 59 0.40 10.40 -0.56
N THR A 60 1.23 9.38 -0.42
CA THR A 60 2.13 8.97 -1.52
C THR A 60 1.32 8.47 -2.71
N LEU A 61 0.29 7.66 -2.47
CA LEU A 61 -0.58 7.16 -3.53
C LEU A 61 -1.30 8.29 -4.26
N HIS A 62 -1.87 9.26 -3.54
CA HIS A 62 -2.51 10.43 -4.16
C HIS A 62 -1.56 11.17 -5.09
N SER A 63 -0.32 11.40 -4.65
CA SER A 63 0.67 12.11 -5.46
C SER A 63 1.10 11.30 -6.69
N VAL A 64 1.22 9.99 -6.56
CA VAL A 64 1.52 9.09 -7.69
C VAL A 64 0.37 9.09 -8.71
N ILE A 65 -0.89 9.06 -8.26
CA ILE A 65 -2.07 9.14 -9.13
C ILE A 65 -2.08 10.47 -9.89
N GLU A 66 -1.80 11.59 -9.22
CA GLU A 66 -1.67 12.89 -9.86
C GLU A 66 -0.59 12.90 -10.95
N GLN A 67 0.58 12.33 -10.70
CA GLN A 67 1.63 12.23 -11.73
C GLN A 67 1.23 11.32 -12.90
N ALA A 68 0.53 10.21 -12.62
CA ALA A 68 0.02 9.34 -13.67
C ALA A 68 -1.02 10.06 -14.53
N MET A 69 -1.91 10.85 -13.93
CA MET A 69 -2.90 11.67 -14.66
C MET A 69 -2.21 12.71 -15.55
N LEU A 70 -1.20 13.42 -15.04
CA LEU A 70 -0.41 14.37 -15.84
C LEU A 70 0.33 13.68 -17.00
N ASN A 71 0.72 12.42 -16.81
CA ASN A 71 1.37 11.61 -17.83
C ASN A 71 0.39 10.76 -18.66
N ARG A 72 -0.89 11.16 -18.75
CA ARG A 72 -1.94 10.47 -19.55
C ARG A 72 -2.06 8.97 -19.24
N GLY A 73 -1.93 8.60 -17.97
CA GLY A 73 -1.96 7.23 -17.49
C GLY A 73 -0.63 6.47 -17.60
N GLY A 74 0.42 7.09 -18.12
CA GLY A 74 1.78 6.54 -18.18
C GLY A 74 2.51 6.60 -16.84
N ASN A 75 3.56 5.80 -16.68
CA ASN A 75 4.37 5.72 -15.45
C ASN A 75 5.76 6.34 -15.56
N GLU A 76 6.01 7.10 -16.63
CA GLU A 76 7.27 7.80 -16.88
C GLU A 76 7.37 9.11 -16.06
N TYR A 77 7.32 8.98 -14.73
CA TYR A 77 7.52 10.07 -13.80
C TYR A 77 8.39 9.64 -12.62
N LYS A 78 9.01 10.61 -11.96
CA LYS A 78 9.71 10.36 -10.71
C LYS A 78 8.69 10.30 -9.58
N VAL A 79 8.81 9.31 -8.69
CA VAL A 79 7.96 9.21 -7.51
C VAL A 79 8.13 10.49 -6.66
N PRO A 80 7.05 11.23 -6.37
CA PRO A 80 7.16 12.49 -5.66
C PRO A 80 7.63 12.34 -4.21
N HIS A 81 8.63 13.13 -3.83
CA HIS A 81 9.15 13.18 -2.46
C HIS A 81 8.44 14.26 -1.63
N LEU A 82 7.29 13.93 -1.06
CA LEU A 82 6.41 14.86 -0.33
C LEU A 82 6.97 15.38 1.02
N GLY A 83 8.10 14.86 1.52
CA GLY A 83 8.64 15.30 2.82
C GLY A 83 7.75 14.99 4.03
N LYS A 84 6.94 13.91 3.96
CA LYS A 84 5.89 13.55 4.93
C LYS A 84 6.37 13.48 6.38
N ASP A 85 7.62 13.09 6.62
CA ASP A 85 8.17 13.05 7.97
C ASP A 85 8.28 14.44 8.59
N LYS A 86 8.58 15.47 7.79
CA LYS A 86 8.61 16.86 8.26
C LYS A 86 7.22 17.32 8.68
N TRP A 87 6.19 17.02 7.89
CA TRP A 87 4.80 17.34 8.22
C TRP A 87 4.32 16.63 9.49
N LEU A 88 4.70 15.37 9.66
CA LEU A 88 4.42 14.65 10.90
C LEU A 88 5.11 15.28 12.11
N CYS A 89 6.38 15.68 11.99
CA CYS A 89 7.13 16.31 13.09
C CYS A 89 6.50 17.63 13.57
N ILE A 90 5.86 18.39 12.67
CA ILE A 90 5.17 19.64 13.02
C ILE A 90 3.69 19.43 13.40
N GLY A 91 3.20 18.19 13.35
CA GLY A 91 1.81 17.84 13.67
C GLY A 91 0.80 18.25 12.60
N ASP A 92 1.24 18.53 11.37
CA ASP A 92 0.43 19.04 10.26
C ASP A 92 0.44 18.08 9.07
N LEU A 93 0.31 16.78 9.35
CA LEU A 93 0.20 15.78 8.28
C LEU A 93 -1.20 15.88 7.65
N PRO A 94 -1.30 16.26 6.37
CA PRO A 94 -2.60 16.46 5.74
C PRO A 94 -3.33 15.12 5.52
N LEU A 95 -4.66 15.15 5.50
CA LEU A 95 -5.48 13.96 5.19
C LEU A 95 -5.51 13.68 3.68
N SER A 96 -5.41 14.72 2.87
CA SER A 96 -5.43 14.66 1.41
C SER A 96 -4.52 15.73 0.80
N LEU A 97 -4.11 15.51 -0.45
CA LEU A 97 -3.34 16.49 -1.21
C LEU A 97 -4.30 17.32 -2.08
N PRO A 98 -4.00 18.61 -2.32
CA PRO A 98 -4.71 19.38 -3.32
C PRO A 98 -4.48 18.76 -4.70
N CYS A 99 -5.53 18.73 -5.53
CA CYS A 99 -5.42 18.29 -6.93
C CYS A 99 -5.11 19.51 -7.80
N SER A 100 -4.15 19.39 -8.72
CA SER A 100 -3.83 20.49 -9.65
C SER A 100 -5.01 20.85 -10.56
N SER A 101 -5.16 22.13 -10.86
CA SER A 101 -6.16 22.62 -11.81
C SER A 101 -5.89 22.15 -13.24
N GLU A 102 -4.63 21.82 -13.56
CA GLU A 102 -4.21 21.28 -14.86
C GLU A 102 -4.88 19.94 -15.15
N ILE A 103 -4.89 19.02 -14.18
CA ILE A 103 -5.59 17.74 -14.31
C ILE A 103 -7.10 17.95 -14.43
N ALA A 104 -7.65 18.81 -13.57
CA ALA A 104 -9.08 19.09 -13.58
C ALA A 104 -9.53 19.61 -14.95
N ASN A 105 -8.83 20.60 -15.50
CA ASN A 105 -9.12 21.18 -16.80
C ASN A 105 -8.93 20.17 -17.94
N ALA A 106 -7.85 19.38 -17.92
CA ALA A 106 -7.62 18.35 -18.94
C ALA A 106 -8.76 17.31 -18.96
N ALA A 107 -9.28 16.91 -17.80
CA ALA A 107 -10.42 16.00 -17.72
C ALA A 107 -11.71 16.63 -18.25
N PHE A 108 -11.95 17.93 -18.02
CA PHE A 108 -13.12 18.62 -18.57
C PHE A 108 -13.05 18.77 -20.10
N ASP A 109 -11.87 19.07 -20.65
CA ASP A 109 -11.68 19.21 -22.10
C ASP A 109 -11.87 17.88 -22.85
N GLU A 110 -11.53 16.74 -22.24
CA GLU A 110 -11.68 15.41 -22.85
C GLU A 110 -13.13 14.89 -22.81
N VAL A 111 -13.98 15.47 -21.97
CA VAL A 111 -15.41 15.10 -21.82
C VAL A 111 -16.32 15.89 -22.78
N ILE A 112 -15.84 16.96 -23.41
CA ILE A 112 -16.56 17.67 -24.47
C ILE A 112 -16.19 17.03 -25.83
N VAL A 113 -16.87 15.92 -26.16
CA VAL A 113 -16.94 15.34 -27.52
C VAL A 113 -18.41 15.16 -27.92
#